data_AF-A0A967QZQ4-F1
#
_entry.id   AF-A0A967QZQ4-F1
#
_cell.length_a   1.000
_cell.length_b   1.000
_cell.length_c   1.000
_cell.angle_alpha   90.00
_cell.angle_beta   90.00
_cell.angle_gamma   90.00
#
_symmetry.space_group_name_H-M   'P 1'
#
loop_
_entity.id
_entity.type
_entity.pdbx_description
1 polymer ?
#
loop_
_entity_poly.entity_id
_entity_poly.type
_entity_poly.pdbx_seq_one_letter_code
_entity_poly.pdbx_strand_id
1 'polypeptide(L)'
;MAVVVAAGRTEAIVREAAELGVPAALIITSGFGEIDADGAALERTLAAVAREHGMMLVGPNSVGVIHAPNRLALTFSEALSRGPLTRPGGIGIVSQSGAFGTVI
;
A
#
# COMPACT_ATOMS: atom_id res chain seq x y z
N MET A 1 7.13 -4.27 -3.68
CA MET A 1 6.94 -3.30 -4.77
C MET A 1 5.93 -2.24 -4.33
N ALA A 2 6.06 -0.98 -4.78
CA ALA A 2 5.03 0.05 -4.58
C ALA A 2 4.30 0.31 -5.90
N VAL A 3 2.96 0.39 -5.86
CA VAL A 3 2.10 0.61 -7.03
C VAL A 3 1.44 1.99 -6.91
N VAL A 4 1.77 2.86 -7.87
CA VAL A 4 1.34 4.27 -7.92
C VAL A 4 0.92 4.62 -9.35
N VAL A 5 -0.10 3.92 -9.85
CA VAL A 5 -0.70 4.12 -11.19
C VAL A 5 -2.19 4.38 -11.06
N ALA A 6 -2.90 4.76 -12.14
CA ALA A 6 -4.35 4.86 -12.11
C ALA A 6 -5.02 3.52 -11.71
N ALA A 7 -6.14 3.58 -10.97
CA ALA A 7 -6.83 2.40 -10.42
C ALA A 7 -7.02 1.28 -11.46
N GLY A 8 -7.58 1.61 -12.63
CA GLY A 8 -7.82 0.66 -13.72
C GLY A 8 -6.58 0.00 -14.33
N ARG A 9 -5.36 0.48 -14.03
CA ARG A 9 -4.09 -0.19 -14.44
C ARG A 9 -3.49 -1.05 -13.34
N THR A 10 -4.04 -1.00 -12.12
CA THR A 10 -3.44 -1.66 -10.95
C THR A 10 -3.44 -3.17 -11.09
N GLU A 11 -4.53 -3.78 -11.60
CA GLU A 11 -4.60 -5.23 -11.77
C GLU A 11 -3.49 -5.77 -12.67
N ALA A 12 -3.30 -5.17 -13.84
CA ALA A 12 -2.27 -5.61 -14.79
C ALA A 12 -0.87 -5.58 -14.16
N ILE A 13 -0.53 -4.49 -13.46
CA ILE A 13 0.76 -4.34 -12.77
C ILE A 13 0.93 -5.33 -11.63
N VAL A 14 -0.12 -5.54 -10.83
CA VAL A 14 -0.09 -6.48 -9.70
C VAL A 14 0.05 -7.92 -10.20
N ARG A 15 -0.64 -8.29 -11.28
CA ARG A 15 -0.53 -9.61 -11.90
C ARG A 15 0.86 -9.87 -12.48
N GLU A 16 1.38 -8.94 -13.29
CA GLU A 16 2.73 -9.05 -13.87
C GLU A 16 3.79 -9.21 -12.76
N ALA A 17 3.70 -8.39 -11.70
CA ALA A 17 4.61 -8.51 -10.58
C ALA A 17 4.49 -9.84 -9.83
N ALA A 18 3.27 -10.35 -9.66
CA ALA A 18 3.02 -11.62 -9.01
C ALA A 18 3.57 -12.81 -9.83
N GLU A 19 3.41 -12.78 -11.16
CA GLU A 19 4.00 -13.75 -12.09
C GLU A 19 5.53 -13.73 -12.06
N LEU A 20 6.13 -12.56 -11.83
CA LEU A 20 7.57 -12.40 -11.61
C LEU A 20 8.04 -12.83 -10.20
N GLY A 21 7.14 -13.31 -9.35
CA GLY A 21 7.45 -13.78 -8.00
C GLY A 21 7.68 -12.66 -6.98
N VAL A 22 7.16 -11.46 -7.21
CA VAL A 22 7.24 -10.37 -6.23
C VAL A 22 6.45 -10.77 -4.97
N PRO A 23 7.07 -10.79 -3.78
CA PRO A 23 6.44 -11.35 -2.58
C PRO A 23 5.42 -10.41 -1.93
N ALA A 24 5.50 -9.10 -2.21
CA ALA A 24 4.57 -8.12 -1.64
C ALA A 24 4.39 -6.88 -2.53
N ALA A 25 3.16 -6.36 -2.58
CA ALA A 25 2.83 -5.09 -3.21
C ALA A 25 2.09 -4.15 -2.24
N LEU A 26 2.59 -2.92 -2.15
CA LEU A 26 1.95 -1.80 -1.48
C LEU A 26 1.23 -0.96 -2.53
N ILE A 27 -0.09 -0.91 -2.46
CA ILE A 27 -0.94 -0.17 -3.40
C ILE A 27 -1.33 1.15 -2.75
N ILE A 28 -0.72 2.23 -3.23
CA ILE A 28 -0.98 3.60 -2.74
C ILE A 28 -2.23 4.17 -3.41
N THR A 29 -2.43 3.83 -4.68
CA THR A 29 -3.54 4.27 -5.53
C THR A 29 -4.90 4.17 -4.83
N SER A 30 -5.70 5.23 -4.93
CA SER A 30 -7.13 5.27 -4.59
C SER A 30 -8.02 5.06 -5.82
N GLY A 31 -9.34 5.02 -5.65
CA GLY A 31 -10.32 4.79 -6.72
C GLY A 31 -10.91 3.38 -6.70
N PHE A 32 -11.04 2.77 -5.52
CA PHE A 32 -11.46 1.38 -5.34
C PHE A 32 -12.76 1.30 -4.54
N GLY A 33 -12.86 0.38 -3.56
CA GLY A 33 -14.09 0.10 -2.83
C GLY A 33 -14.57 1.25 -1.95
N GLU A 34 -13.72 2.25 -1.72
CA GLU A 34 -14.09 3.51 -1.08
C GLU A 34 -14.93 4.43 -1.96
N ILE A 35 -14.96 4.22 -3.29
CA ILE A 35 -15.70 5.05 -4.24
C ILE A 35 -17.05 4.42 -4.60
N ASP A 36 -17.03 3.19 -5.12
CA ASP A 36 -18.22 2.53 -5.66
C ASP A 36 -18.09 0.98 -5.75
N ALA A 37 -19.13 0.35 -6.30
CA ALA A 37 -19.22 -1.10 -6.45
C ALA A 37 -18.24 -1.69 -7.47
N ASP A 38 -17.89 -0.93 -8.52
CA ASP A 38 -16.95 -1.35 -9.57
C ASP A 38 -15.52 -1.32 -9.01
N GLY A 39 -15.18 -0.26 -8.27
CA GLY A 39 -13.96 -0.17 -7.49
C GLY A 39 -13.83 -1.31 -6.48
N ALA A 40 -14.90 -1.64 -5.75
CA ALA A 40 -14.91 -2.79 -4.84
C ALA A 40 -14.74 -4.13 -5.58
N ALA A 41 -15.23 -4.25 -6.82
CA ALA A 41 -15.01 -5.42 -7.65
C ALA A 41 -13.54 -5.56 -8.04
N LEU A 42 -12.89 -4.45 -8.39
CA LEU A 42 -11.46 -4.41 -8.68
C LEU A 42 -10.61 -4.80 -7.46
N GLU A 43 -10.97 -4.36 -6.25
CA GLU A 43 -10.28 -4.82 -5.02
C GLU A 43 -10.36 -6.33 -4.82
N ARG A 44 -11.54 -6.92 -5.07
CA ARG A 44 -11.72 -8.37 -4.96
C ARG A 44 -10.84 -9.10 -5.97
N THR A 45 -10.72 -8.58 -7.19
CA THR A 45 -9.82 -9.13 -8.22
C THR A 45 -8.36 -9.06 -7.78
N LEU A 46 -7.90 -7.92 -7.27
CA LEU A 46 -6.53 -7.77 -6.75
C LEU A 46 -6.24 -8.76 -5.62
N ALA A 47 -7.17 -8.91 -4.68
CA ALA A 47 -7.04 -9.86 -3.58
C ALA A 47 -7.03 -11.32 -4.06
N ALA A 48 -7.73 -11.64 -5.15
CA ALA A 48 -7.69 -12.97 -5.76
C ALA A 48 -6.33 -13.25 -6.40
N VAL A 49 -5.80 -12.32 -7.22
CA VAL A 49 -4.46 -12.42 -7.83
C VAL A 49 -3.39 -12.62 -6.76
N ALA A 50 -3.43 -11.83 -5.70
CA ALA A 50 -2.47 -11.94 -4.61
C ALA A 50 -2.51 -13.31 -3.92
N ARG A 51 -3.70 -13.85 -3.65
CA ARG A 51 -3.86 -15.18 -3.05
C ARG A 51 -3.36 -16.29 -3.97
N GLU A 52 -3.67 -16.21 -5.26
CA GLU A 52 -3.24 -17.18 -6.27
C GLU A 52 -1.72 -17.34 -6.33
N HIS A 53 -0.99 -16.22 -6.24
CA HIS A 53 0.46 -16.20 -6.33
C HIS A 53 1.19 -16.17 -4.97
N GLY A 54 0.46 -16.21 -3.85
CA GLY A 54 1.06 -16.10 -2.51
C GLY A 54 1.70 -14.74 -2.20
N MET A 55 1.27 -13.69 -2.90
CA MET A 55 1.76 -12.32 -2.70
C MET A 55 1.01 -11.62 -1.56
N MET A 56 1.72 -10.88 -0.71
CA MET A 56 1.11 -10.02 0.31
C MET A 56 0.68 -8.67 -0.29
N LEU A 57 -0.54 -8.22 0.00
CA LEU A 57 -1.02 -6.88 -0.37
C LEU A 57 -1.17 -5.99 0.85
N VAL A 58 -0.77 -4.73 0.69
CA VAL A 58 -1.09 -3.62 1.61
C VAL A 58 -1.82 -2.53 0.81
N GLY A 59 -2.95 -2.05 1.31
CA GLY A 59 -3.86 -1.17 0.57
C GLY A 59 -5.03 -1.93 -0.09
N PRO A 60 -5.68 -1.37 -1.12
CA PRO A 60 -5.35 -0.11 -1.80
C PRO A 60 -5.68 1.13 -0.95
N ASN A 61 -5.58 2.31 -1.55
CA ASN A 61 -5.87 3.60 -0.90
C ASN A 61 -5.11 3.77 0.42
N SER A 62 -3.79 3.61 0.35
CA SER A 62 -2.90 3.67 1.51
C SER A 62 -1.93 4.83 1.41
N VAL A 63 -1.65 5.47 2.55
CA VAL A 63 -0.58 6.48 2.66
C VAL A 63 0.81 5.84 2.57
N GLY A 64 0.91 4.53 2.82
CA GLY A 64 2.14 3.77 2.68
C GLY A 64 2.62 3.12 3.97
N VAL A 65 3.90 2.78 4.01
CA VAL A 65 4.54 2.08 5.14
C VAL A 65 5.87 2.72 5.48
N ILE A 66 6.15 2.88 6.77
CA ILE A 66 7.46 3.25 7.30
C ILE A 66 7.96 2.10 8.18
N HIS A 67 9.22 1.72 8.00
CA HIS A 67 9.89 0.75 8.86
C HIS A 67 11.24 1.32 9.31
N ALA A 68 11.23 1.95 10.48
CA ALA A 68 12.37 2.68 11.04
C ALA A 68 13.64 1.81 11.23
N PRO A 69 13.58 0.57 11.77
CA PRO A 69 14.77 -0.27 11.92
C PRO A 69 15.53 -0.52 10.61
N ASN A 70 14.82 -0.70 9.49
CA ASN A 70 15.44 -0.89 8.17
C ASN A 70 15.60 0.42 7.39
N ARG A 71 15.32 1.58 7.99
CA ARG A 71 15.34 2.89 7.34
C ARG A 71 14.53 2.94 6.05
N LEU A 72 13.41 2.21 6.02
CA LEU A 72 12.53 2.11 4.86
C LEU A 72 11.38 3.12 5.02
N ALA A 73 11.17 3.92 3.98
CA ALA A 73 10.00 4.78 3.86
C ALA A 73 9.40 4.61 2.47
N LEU A 74 8.27 3.92 2.40
CA LEU A 74 7.47 3.76 1.18
C LEU A 74 6.15 4.51 1.38
N THR A 75 6.22 5.82 1.39
CA THR A 75 5.09 6.72 1.65
C THR A 75 5.29 8.04 0.92
N PHE A 76 4.19 8.75 0.65
CA PHE A 76 4.19 10.13 0.18
C PHE A 76 3.87 11.14 1.29
N SER A 77 3.80 10.70 2.56
CA SER A 77 3.48 11.56 3.70
C SER A 77 4.54 12.62 3.93
N GLU A 78 4.10 13.88 4.06
CA GLU A 78 4.95 15.01 4.46
C GLU A 78 5.43 14.94 5.91
N ALA A 79 4.95 13.98 6.72
CA ALA A 79 5.44 13.77 8.08
C ALA A 79 6.97 13.58 8.10
N LEU A 80 7.53 12.97 7.04
CA LEU A 80 8.97 12.78 6.88
C LEU A 80 9.74 14.06 6.52
N SER A 81 9.07 15.10 6.04
CA SER A 81 9.68 16.39 5.73
C SER A 81 9.81 17.29 6.96
N ARG A 82 9.12 16.96 8.07
CA ARG A 82 9.07 17.76 9.30
C ARG A 82 10.20 17.45 10.28
N GLY A 83 11.01 16.41 10.01
CA GLY A 83 12.10 15.99 10.87
C GLY A 83 12.71 14.66 10.42
N PRO A 84 13.74 14.16 11.11
CA PRO A 84 14.31 12.86 10.82
C PRO A 84 13.26 11.75 11.00
N LEU A 85 13.39 10.67 10.21
CA LEU A 85 12.64 9.43 10.41
C LEU A 85 12.64 9.05 11.90
N THR A 86 11.48 8.62 12.39
CA THR A 86 11.29 8.18 13.78
C THR A 86 12.40 7.22 14.16
N ARG A 87 13.02 7.43 15.33
CA ARG A 87 14.08 6.54 15.81
C ARG A 87 13.53 5.11 15.93
N PRO A 88 14.32 4.08 15.59
CA PRO A 88 13.93 2.70 15.86
C PRO A 88 13.52 2.51 17.32
N GLY A 89 12.44 1.76 17.55
CA GLY A 89 11.85 1.54 18.87
C GLY A 89 10.90 0.35 18.87
N GLY A 90 10.27 0.08 20.01
CA GLY A 90 9.41 -1.09 20.22
C GLY A 90 7.92 -0.89 19.90
N ILE A 91 7.53 0.22 19.27
CA ILE A 91 6.12 0.57 19.00
C ILE A 91 5.84 0.46 17.50
N GLY A 92 4.79 -0.28 17.15
CA GLY A 92 4.21 -0.32 15.80
C GLY A 92 2.83 0.32 15.78
N ILE A 93 2.54 1.11 14.75
CA ILE A 93 1.25 1.81 14.58
C ILE A 93 0.63 1.36 13.25
N VAL A 94 -0.66 1.04 13.28
CA VAL A 94 -1.47 0.74 12.09
C VAL A 94 -2.72 1.62 12.14
N SER A 95 -2.98 2.35 11.07
CA SER A 95 -4.16 3.19 10.92
C SER A 95 -4.86 2.90 9.61
N GLN A 96 -6.18 2.69 9.66
CA GLN A 96 -7.01 2.58 8.45
C GLN A 96 -7.32 3.97 7.86
N SER A 97 -7.25 5.03 8.67
CA SER A 97 -7.37 6.41 8.18
C SER A 97 -5.99 6.95 7.83
N GLY A 98 -5.76 7.21 6.54
CA GLY A 98 -4.51 7.79 6.06
C GLY A 98 -4.24 9.17 6.67
N ALA A 99 -5.24 10.05 6.67
CA ALA A 99 -5.12 11.41 7.21
C ALA A 99 -4.81 11.42 8.71
N PHE A 100 -5.40 10.50 9.48
CA PHE A 100 -5.06 10.37 10.90
C PHE A 100 -3.67 9.77 11.08
N GLY A 101 -3.30 8.78 10.27
CA GLY A 101 -2.00 8.12 10.37
C GLY A 101 -0.80 9.04 10.12
N THR A 102 -0.96 10.17 9.43
CA THR A 102 0.13 11.14 9.19
C THR A 102 0.35 12.13 10.33
N VAL A 103 -0.55 12.18 11.32
CA VAL A 103 -0.47 13.14 12.44
C VAL A 103 -0.12 12.50 13.79
N ILE A 104 0.08 11.18 13.83
CA ILE A 104 0.52 10.41 15.01
C ILE A 104 2.03 10.16 14.91
#